data_AF-A0A3A4WA95-F1
#
_entry.id   AF-A0A3A4WA95-F1
#
_cell.length_a   1.000
_cell.length_b   1.000
_cell.length_c   1.000
_cell.angle_alpha   90.00
_cell.angle_beta   90.00
_cell.angle_gamma   90.00
#
_symmetry.space_group_name_H-M   'P 1'
#
loop_
_entity.id
_entity.type
_entity.pdbx_description
1 polymer ?
#
loop_
_entity_poly.entity_id
_entity_poly.type
_entity_poly.pdbx_seq_one_letter_code
_entity_poly.pdbx_strand_id
1 'polypeptide(L)'
;MNNNKIENLIAECNQIQEDSNYTAETHYIIEKKLSRKAFWYKFVPPAITVLSAFALILGMPNWISWVTIFSGIVSILNILLEHDKKSKDHLFAAKNFTVLIHEARSLHETFKDFYSEEEFYHNVKRLREKYNLIVQFSPSTDTKSFEEARKRIQAGIHKADFRSEVK
;
A
#
# COMPACT_ATOMS: atom_id res chain seq x y z
N MET A 1 -38.05 15.43 -2.92
CA MET A 1 -37.54 14.59 -1.82
C MET A 1 -36.60 13.47 -2.29
N ASN A 2 -36.81 12.81 -3.45
CA ASN A 2 -35.90 11.76 -3.95
C ASN A 2 -34.47 12.22 -4.28
N ASN A 3 -34.26 13.43 -4.81
CA ASN A 3 -32.91 13.89 -5.15
C ASN A 3 -31.95 13.91 -3.95
N ASN A 4 -32.41 14.29 -2.76
CA ASN A 4 -31.56 14.38 -1.57
C ASN A 4 -31.02 12.99 -1.17
N LYS A 5 -31.82 11.93 -1.30
CA LYS A 5 -31.37 10.57 -0.99
C LYS A 5 -30.29 10.08 -1.95
N ILE A 6 -30.48 10.27 -3.25
CA ILE A 6 -29.49 9.90 -4.26
C ILE A 6 -28.21 10.71 -4.08
N GLU A 7 -28.32 12.01 -3.79
CA GLU A 7 -27.17 12.87 -3.47
C GLU A 7 -26.40 12.37 -2.25
N ASN A 8 -27.08 11.95 -1.18
CA ASN A 8 -26.42 11.36 0.00
C ASN A 8 -25.69 10.05 -0.34
N LEU A 9 -26.27 9.21 -1.20
CA LEU A 9 -25.62 7.98 -1.66
C LEU A 9 -24.40 8.25 -2.54
N ILE A 10 -24.46 9.28 -3.40
CA ILE A 10 -23.30 9.74 -4.18
C ILE A 10 -22.22 10.30 -3.26
N ALA A 11 -22.59 11.09 -2.25
CA ALA A 11 -21.66 11.63 -1.27
C ALA A 11 -20.95 10.51 -0.50
N GLU A 12 -21.67 9.46 -0.14
CA GLU A 12 -21.09 8.28 0.50
C GLU A 12 -20.10 7.53 -0.41
N CYS A 13 -20.40 7.38 -1.70
CA CYS A 13 -19.44 6.85 -2.67
C CYS A 13 -18.17 7.71 -2.78
N ASN A 14 -18.32 9.04 -2.81
CA ASN A 14 -17.19 9.97 -2.82
C ASN A 14 -16.34 9.84 -1.55
N GLN A 15 -16.98 9.73 -0.37
CA GLN A 15 -16.30 9.52 0.90
C GLN A 15 -15.50 8.21 0.89
N ILE A 16 -16.11 7.09 0.45
CA ILE A 16 -15.43 5.79 0.34
C ILE A 16 -14.24 5.90 -0.64
N GLN A 17 -14.42 6.58 -1.76
CA GLN A 17 -13.37 6.80 -2.74
C GLN A 17 -12.19 7.59 -2.15
N GLU A 18 -12.48 8.68 -1.44
CA GLU A 18 -11.46 9.52 -0.81
C GLU A 18 -10.72 8.75 0.31
N ASP A 19 -11.45 8.17 1.25
CA ASP A 19 -10.87 7.38 2.35
C ASP A 19 -9.98 6.24 1.82
N SER A 20 -10.45 5.54 0.79
CA SER A 20 -9.70 4.46 0.14
C SER A 20 -8.46 4.99 -0.59
N ASN A 21 -8.51 6.17 -1.21
CA ASN A 21 -7.37 6.77 -1.89
C ASN A 21 -6.24 7.14 -0.92
N TYR A 22 -6.57 7.83 0.18
CA TYR A 22 -5.60 8.17 1.21
C TYR A 22 -5.00 6.92 1.86
N THR A 23 -5.84 5.91 2.13
CA THR A 23 -5.39 4.66 2.73
C THR A 23 -4.52 3.85 1.78
N ALA A 24 -4.92 3.69 0.52
CA ALA A 24 -4.15 2.98 -0.51
C ALA A 24 -2.75 3.58 -0.68
N GLU A 25 -2.65 4.90 -0.88
CA GLU A 25 -1.37 5.58 -1.07
C GLU A 25 -0.47 5.44 0.17
N THR A 26 -1.06 5.49 1.38
CA THR A 26 -0.32 5.24 2.62
C THR A 26 0.28 3.83 2.63
N HIS A 27 -0.49 2.81 2.26
CA HIS A 27 0.01 1.44 2.18
C HIS A 27 1.08 1.26 1.09
N TYR A 28 0.95 1.89 -0.09
CA TYR A 28 1.99 1.86 -1.12
C TYR A 28 3.30 2.51 -0.65
N ILE A 29 3.22 3.61 0.10
CA ILE A 29 4.41 4.27 0.68
C ILE A 29 5.11 3.34 1.69
N ILE A 30 4.35 2.70 2.57
CA ILE A 30 4.89 1.77 3.56
C ILE A 30 5.52 0.55 2.88
N GLU A 31 4.81 -0.04 1.91
CA GLU A 31 5.31 -1.13 1.06
C GLU A 31 6.66 -0.77 0.44
N LYS A 32 6.75 0.39 -0.24
CA LYS A 32 8.01 0.79 -0.90
C LYS A 32 9.16 0.93 0.08
N LYS A 33 8.90 1.47 1.28
CA LYS A 33 9.90 1.59 2.36
C LYS A 33 10.34 0.21 2.86
N LEU A 34 9.40 -0.71 3.07
CA LEU A 34 9.67 -2.08 3.54
C LEU A 34 10.39 -2.92 2.48
N SER A 35 9.94 -2.87 1.22
CA SER A 35 10.55 -3.55 0.08
C SER A 35 12.00 -3.11 -0.11
N ARG A 36 12.27 -1.80 -0.07
CA ARG A 36 13.65 -1.27 -0.13
C ARG A 36 14.49 -1.79 1.03
N LYS A 37 13.98 -1.75 2.27
CA LYS A 37 14.69 -2.31 3.43
C LYS A 37 14.97 -3.80 3.24
N ALA A 38 13.97 -4.57 2.85
CA ALA A 38 14.09 -6.02 2.61
C ALA A 38 15.15 -6.33 1.56
N PHE A 39 15.20 -5.55 0.46
CA PHE A 39 16.24 -5.68 -0.57
C PHE A 39 17.65 -5.50 0.01
N TRP A 40 17.91 -4.39 0.72
CA TRP A 40 19.22 -4.12 1.29
C TRP A 40 19.64 -5.17 2.33
N TYR A 41 18.69 -5.62 3.16
CA TYR A 41 18.95 -6.65 4.17
C TYR A 41 19.14 -8.06 3.58
N LYS A 42 18.55 -8.36 2.43
CA LYS A 42 18.77 -9.62 1.69
C LYS A 42 20.08 -9.61 0.90
N PHE A 43 20.53 -8.45 0.44
CA PHE A 43 21.67 -8.37 -0.48
C PHE A 43 23.00 -8.07 0.22
N VAL A 44 23.04 -7.08 1.12
CA VAL A 44 24.31 -6.59 1.68
C VAL A 44 24.99 -7.62 2.59
N PRO A 45 24.31 -8.20 3.61
CA PRO A 45 24.99 -9.11 4.52
C PRO A 45 25.52 -10.38 3.80
N PRO A 46 24.76 -11.05 2.89
CA PRO A 46 25.32 -12.15 2.12
C PRO A 46 26.48 -11.75 1.20
N ALA A 47 26.42 -10.59 0.55
CA ALA A 47 27.53 -10.10 -0.27
C ALA A 47 28.82 -9.91 0.57
N ILE A 48 28.71 -9.32 1.77
CA ILE A 48 29.83 -9.19 2.71
C ILE A 48 30.34 -10.58 3.13
N THR A 49 29.46 -11.52 3.44
CA THR A 49 29.84 -12.90 3.80
C THR A 49 30.64 -13.56 2.69
N VAL A 50 30.17 -13.49 1.44
CA VAL A 50 30.84 -14.09 0.28
C VAL A 50 32.20 -13.44 0.04
N LEU A 51 32.27 -12.10 0.04
CA LEU A 51 33.52 -11.37 -0.17
C LEU A 51 34.54 -11.63 0.94
N SER A 52 34.09 -11.68 2.19
CA SER A 52 34.95 -11.94 3.36
C SER A 52 35.45 -13.37 3.37
N ALA A 53 34.60 -14.35 3.00
CA ALA A 53 35.02 -15.74 2.82
C ALA A 53 36.06 -15.89 1.69
N PHE A 54 35.87 -15.19 0.57
CA PHE A 54 36.83 -15.19 -0.54
C PHE A 54 38.17 -14.55 -0.15
N ALA A 55 38.15 -13.45 0.61
CA ALA A 55 39.34 -12.81 1.14
C ALA A 55 40.17 -13.75 2.03
N LEU A 56 39.52 -14.56 2.86
CA LEU A 56 40.21 -15.55 3.69
C LEU A 56 40.91 -16.63 2.85
N ILE A 57 40.28 -17.08 1.76
CA ILE A 57 40.90 -18.02 0.81
C ILE A 57 42.17 -17.42 0.18
N LEU A 58 42.17 -16.11 -0.08
CA LEU A 58 43.32 -15.38 -0.62
C LEU A 58 44.42 -15.06 0.42
N GLY A 59 44.30 -15.57 1.64
CA GLY A 59 45.32 -15.39 2.69
C GLY A 59 45.26 -14.04 3.41
N MET A 60 44.14 -13.32 3.33
CA MET A 60 43.94 -12.11 4.13
C MET A 60 43.88 -12.42 5.65
N PRO A 61 44.10 -11.43 6.53
CA PRO A 61 44.23 -11.67 7.97
C PRO A 61 42.97 -12.25 8.63
N ASN A 62 43.18 -13.10 9.63
CA ASN A 62 42.12 -13.84 10.34
C ASN A 62 41.05 -12.99 11.04
N TRP A 63 41.27 -11.68 11.24
CA TRP A 63 40.23 -10.81 11.79
C TRP A 63 39.01 -10.69 10.86
N ILE A 64 39.19 -10.94 9.56
CA ILE A 64 38.11 -10.95 8.55
C ILE A 64 37.10 -12.09 8.84
N SER A 65 37.51 -13.18 9.49
CA SER A 65 36.60 -14.26 9.89
C SER A 65 35.48 -13.76 10.81
N TRP A 66 35.76 -12.79 11.69
CA TRP A 66 34.73 -12.18 12.52
C TRP A 66 33.71 -11.40 11.68
N VAL A 67 34.16 -10.69 10.64
CA VAL A 67 33.26 -9.97 9.72
C VAL A 67 32.29 -10.93 9.04
N THR A 68 32.78 -12.07 8.54
CA THR A 68 31.96 -13.14 7.93
C THR A 68 30.91 -13.70 8.89
N ILE A 69 31.30 -13.96 10.15
CA ILE A 69 30.38 -14.50 11.17
C ILE A 69 29.28 -13.47 11.49
N PHE A 70 29.65 -12.20 11.74
CA PHE A 70 28.69 -11.15 12.03
C PHE A 70 27.72 -10.91 10.86
N SER A 71 28.19 -10.87 9.62
CA SER A 71 27.33 -10.71 8.44
C SER A 71 26.40 -11.91 8.23
N GLY A 72 26.87 -13.12 8.52
CA GLY A 72 26.05 -14.34 8.53
C GLY A 72 24.90 -14.26 9.56
N ILE A 73 25.19 -13.86 10.81
CA ILE A 73 24.18 -13.71 11.86
C ILE A 73 23.13 -12.67 11.47
N VAL A 74 23.56 -11.51 10.96
CA VAL A 74 22.65 -10.46 10.49
C VAL A 74 21.76 -10.98 9.35
N SER A 75 22.31 -11.77 8.42
CA SER A 75 21.52 -12.39 7.34
C SER A 75 20.40 -13.27 7.88
N ILE A 76 20.69 -14.12 8.87
CA ILE A 76 19.72 -15.04 9.47
C ILE A 76 18.63 -14.26 10.23
N LEU A 77 19.02 -13.26 11.02
CA LEU A 77 18.07 -12.41 11.75
C LEU A 77 17.14 -11.64 10.79
N ASN A 78 17.64 -11.24 9.62
CA ASN A 78 16.81 -10.57 8.61
C ASN A 78 15.74 -11.47 7.98
N ILE A 79 16.04 -12.76 7.81
CA ILE A 79 15.04 -13.76 7.37
C ILE A 79 13.92 -13.86 8.42
N LEU A 80 14.28 -13.82 9.71
CA LEU A 80 13.33 -13.86 10.83
C LEU A 80 12.47 -12.61 10.98
N LEU A 81 12.95 -11.43 10.54
CA LEU A 81 12.22 -10.15 10.70
C LEU A 81 11.05 -9.95 9.71
N GLU A 82 10.79 -10.92 8.81
CA GLU A 82 9.62 -10.98 7.92
C GLU A 82 9.31 -9.69 7.11
N HIS A 83 10.29 -8.82 6.86
CA HIS A 83 10.07 -7.54 6.17
C HIS A 83 9.43 -7.70 4.78
N ASP A 84 9.74 -8.79 4.08
CA ASP A 84 9.19 -9.14 2.78
C ASP A 84 7.68 -9.44 2.85
N LYS A 85 7.27 -10.18 3.88
CA LYS A 85 5.88 -10.52 4.14
C LYS A 85 5.09 -9.27 4.50
N LYS A 86 5.60 -8.45 5.43
CA LYS A 86 4.98 -7.16 5.77
C LYS A 86 4.81 -6.27 4.55
N SER A 87 5.84 -6.19 3.70
CA SER A 87 5.75 -5.44 2.43
C SER A 87 4.60 -5.96 1.55
N LYS A 88 4.50 -7.28 1.38
CA LYS A 88 3.42 -7.92 0.60
C LYS A 88 2.04 -7.69 1.21
N ASP A 89 1.92 -7.71 2.54
CA ASP A 89 0.66 -7.44 3.24
C ASP A 89 0.19 -6.00 3.00
N HIS A 90 1.11 -5.02 3.08
CA HIS A 90 0.80 -3.63 2.72
C HIS A 90 0.48 -3.48 1.22
N LEU A 91 1.19 -4.17 0.33
CA LEU A 91 0.88 -4.16 -1.11
C LEU A 91 -0.53 -4.70 -1.39
N PHE A 92 -0.90 -5.79 -0.70
CA PHE A 92 -2.20 -6.42 -0.83
C PHE A 92 -3.30 -5.48 -0.34
N ALA A 93 -3.14 -4.86 0.83
CA ALA A 93 -4.07 -3.85 1.33
C ALA A 93 -4.22 -2.67 0.35
N ALA A 94 -3.11 -2.11 -0.13
CA ALA A 94 -3.11 -1.01 -1.09
C ALA A 94 -3.93 -1.34 -2.35
N LYS A 95 -3.72 -2.52 -2.94
CA LYS A 95 -4.45 -2.98 -4.12
C LYS A 95 -5.95 -3.14 -3.86
N ASN A 96 -6.34 -3.67 -2.70
CA ASN A 96 -7.76 -3.82 -2.35
C ASN A 96 -8.46 -2.46 -2.22
N PHE A 97 -7.81 -1.48 -1.60
CA PHE A 97 -8.33 -0.11 -1.56
C PHE A 97 -8.40 0.52 -2.95
N THR A 98 -7.39 0.32 -3.81
CA THR A 98 -7.42 0.80 -5.20
C THR A 98 -8.61 0.24 -5.99
N VAL A 99 -8.91 -1.06 -5.82
CA VAL A 99 -10.12 -1.67 -6.42
C VAL A 99 -11.37 -0.97 -5.90
N LEU A 100 -11.45 -0.69 -4.59
CA LEU A 100 -12.59 -0.04 -3.98
C LEU A 100 -12.79 1.41 -4.46
N ILE A 101 -11.71 2.17 -4.70
CA ILE A 101 -11.75 3.51 -5.33
C ILE A 101 -12.48 3.42 -6.66
N HIS A 102 -12.08 2.47 -7.52
CA HIS A 102 -12.64 2.31 -8.85
C HIS A 102 -14.09 1.81 -8.84
N GLU A 103 -14.43 0.88 -7.93
CA GLU A 103 -15.80 0.40 -7.74
C GLU A 103 -16.74 1.50 -7.24
N ALA A 104 -16.31 2.29 -6.26
CA ALA A 104 -17.08 3.43 -5.77
C ALA A 104 -17.30 4.44 -6.90
N ARG A 105 -16.22 4.83 -7.58
CA ARG A 105 -16.27 5.75 -8.72
C ARG A 105 -17.26 5.28 -9.79
N SER A 106 -17.11 4.05 -10.28
CA SER A 106 -17.94 3.55 -11.38
C SER A 106 -19.40 3.47 -10.99
N LEU A 107 -19.70 3.10 -9.73
CA LEU A 107 -21.06 3.02 -9.22
C LEU A 107 -21.77 4.38 -9.31
N HIS A 108 -21.15 5.47 -8.86
CA HIS A 108 -21.81 6.79 -8.83
C HIS A 108 -21.62 7.64 -10.10
N GLU A 109 -20.54 7.46 -10.87
CA GLU A 109 -20.29 8.22 -12.10
C GLU A 109 -20.92 7.58 -13.33
N THR A 110 -21.02 6.24 -13.37
CA THR A 110 -21.43 5.51 -14.58
C THR A 110 -22.75 4.77 -14.38
N PHE A 111 -22.91 4.07 -13.26
CA PHE A 111 -24.01 3.11 -13.12
C PHE A 111 -25.24 3.64 -12.37
N LYS A 112 -25.15 4.79 -11.69
CA LYS A 112 -26.23 5.30 -10.83
C LYS A 112 -27.59 5.43 -11.54
N ASP A 113 -27.60 5.80 -12.82
CA ASP A 113 -28.83 6.07 -13.57
C ASP A 113 -29.43 4.78 -14.18
N PHE A 114 -28.72 3.65 -14.05
CA PHE A 114 -29.18 2.32 -14.47
C PHE A 114 -29.82 1.51 -13.33
N TYR A 115 -29.79 2.04 -12.10
CA TYR A 115 -30.35 1.39 -10.91
C TYR A 115 -31.58 2.13 -10.41
N SER A 116 -32.52 1.38 -9.85
CA SER A 116 -33.52 1.97 -8.96
C SER A 116 -32.87 2.56 -7.70
N GLU A 117 -33.56 3.46 -7.00
CA GLU A 117 -33.05 4.05 -5.74
C GLU A 117 -32.69 2.97 -4.70
N GLU A 118 -33.50 1.91 -4.60
CA GLU A 118 -33.29 0.79 -3.68
C GLU A 118 -32.07 -0.05 -4.07
N GLU A 119 -31.91 -0.40 -5.35
CA GLU A 119 -30.73 -1.11 -5.83
C GLU A 119 -29.45 -0.29 -5.65
N PHE A 120 -29.50 1.02 -5.91
CA PHE A 120 -28.37 1.90 -5.69
C PHE A 120 -27.98 1.94 -4.21
N TYR A 121 -28.95 2.10 -3.31
CA TYR A 121 -28.73 2.03 -1.86
C TYR A 121 -28.03 0.72 -1.44
N HIS A 122 -28.50 -0.43 -1.90
CA HIS A 122 -27.90 -1.72 -1.57
C HIS A 122 -26.47 -1.86 -2.10
N ASN A 123 -26.19 -1.34 -3.30
CA ASN A 123 -24.85 -1.35 -3.86
C ASN A 123 -23.89 -0.43 -3.07
N VAL A 124 -24.33 0.77 -2.68
CA VAL A 124 -23.53 1.68 -1.84
C VAL A 124 -23.25 1.06 -0.47
N LYS A 125 -24.27 0.46 0.16
CA LYS A 125 -24.12 -0.26 1.43
C LYS A 125 -23.08 -1.39 1.31
N ARG A 126 -23.12 -2.17 0.23
CA ARG A 126 -22.13 -3.23 -0.06
C ARG A 126 -20.71 -2.67 -0.17
N LEU A 127 -20.52 -1.49 -0.76
CA LEU A 127 -19.20 -0.86 -0.82
C LEU A 127 -18.70 -0.47 0.58
N ARG A 128 -19.56 0.06 1.45
CA ARG A 128 -19.18 0.39 2.84
C ARG A 128 -18.85 -0.86 3.65
N GLU A 129 -19.61 -1.93 3.50
CA GLU A 129 -19.32 -3.22 4.12
C GLU A 129 -17.97 -3.77 3.65
N LYS A 130 -17.69 -3.69 2.34
CA LYS A 130 -16.39 -4.05 1.77
C LYS A 130 -15.26 -3.17 2.30
N TYR A 131 -15.45 -1.86 2.41
CA TYR A 131 -14.49 -0.94 3.02
C TYR A 131 -14.12 -1.38 4.44
N ASN A 132 -15.13 -1.61 5.29
CA ASN A 132 -14.93 -2.02 6.68
C ASN A 132 -14.16 -3.33 6.78
N LEU A 133 -14.48 -4.29 5.91
CA LEU A 133 -13.78 -5.57 5.84
C LEU A 133 -12.31 -5.40 5.45
N ILE A 134 -12.01 -4.58 4.43
CA ILE A 134 -10.63 -4.31 4.02
C ILE A 134 -9.86 -3.63 5.17
N VAL A 135 -10.46 -2.63 5.83
CA VAL A 135 -9.84 -1.96 6.99
C VAL A 135 -9.53 -2.95 8.11
N GLN A 136 -10.47 -3.85 8.43
CA GLN A 136 -10.30 -4.83 9.50
C GLN A 136 -9.12 -5.78 9.26
N PHE A 137 -8.87 -6.18 8.01
CA PHE A 137 -7.79 -7.11 7.66
C PHE A 137 -6.50 -6.42 7.19
N SER A 138 -6.49 -5.09 7.11
CA SER A 138 -5.31 -4.35 6.69
C SER A 138 -4.31 -4.20 7.84
N PRO A 139 -2.99 -4.28 7.57
CA PRO A 139 -1.99 -3.99 8.58
C PRO A 139 -2.06 -2.52 9.02
N SER A 140 -1.64 -2.23 10.25
CA SER A 140 -1.64 -0.87 10.78
C SER A 140 -0.71 0.06 9.99
N THR A 141 -1.11 1.32 9.84
CA THR A 141 -0.34 2.36 9.17
C THR A 141 0.35 3.29 10.17
N ASP A 142 1.25 4.16 9.68
CA ASP A 142 1.96 5.15 10.50
C ASP A 142 1.68 6.59 10.02
N THR A 143 1.67 7.53 10.97
CA THR A 143 1.35 8.95 10.72
C THR A 143 2.28 9.59 9.69
N LYS A 144 3.57 9.23 9.67
CA LYS A 144 4.53 9.84 8.74
C LYS A 144 4.23 9.44 7.30
N SER A 145 3.93 8.16 7.07
CA SER A 145 3.53 7.66 5.76
C SER A 145 2.17 8.20 5.33
N PHE A 146 1.23 8.40 6.26
CA PHE A 146 -0.04 9.05 5.97
C PHE A 146 0.10 10.52 5.56
N GLU A 147 0.92 11.30 6.27
CA GLU A 147 1.20 12.68 5.88
C GLU A 147 1.89 12.78 4.51
N GLU A 148 2.78 11.85 4.21
CA GLU A 148 3.42 11.75 2.90
C GLU A 148 2.39 11.44 1.80
N ALA A 149 1.48 10.49 2.04
CA ALA A 149 0.37 10.17 1.14
C ALA A 149 -0.51 11.40 0.87
N ARG A 150 -0.89 12.10 1.95
CA ARG A 150 -1.70 13.32 1.87
C ARG A 150 -1.08 14.37 0.96
N LYS A 151 0.23 14.62 1.11
CA LYS A 151 0.96 15.59 0.27
C LYS A 151 0.91 15.19 -1.21
N ARG A 152 1.11 13.92 -1.54
CA ARG A 152 1.09 13.43 -2.93
C ARG A 152 -0.29 13.53 -3.57
N ILE A 153 -1.33 13.17 -2.82
CA ILE A 153 -2.73 13.25 -3.27
C ILE A 153 -3.12 14.71 -3.52
N GLN A 154 -2.79 15.61 -2.60
CA GLN A 154 -3.07 17.04 -2.73
C GLN A 154 -2.31 17.68 -3.91
N ALA A 155 -1.09 17.21 -4.20
CA ALA A 155 -0.33 17.63 -5.37
C ALA A 155 -0.92 17.14 -6.71
N GLY A 156 -1.89 16.22 -6.68
CA GLY A 156 -2.60 15.78 -7.88
C GLY A 156 -1.77 14.98 -8.88
N ILE A 157 -0.63 14.40 -8.43
CA ILE A 157 0.38 13.74 -9.29
C ILE A 157 -0.22 12.58 -10.12
N HIS A 158 -1.30 11.96 -9.64
CA HIS A 158 -1.95 10.82 -10.27
C HIS A 158 -3.38 11.13 -10.76
N LYS A 159 -3.75 12.41 -10.90
CA LYS A 159 -5.04 12.77 -11.51
C LYS A 159 -4.99 12.50 -13.02
N ALA A 160 -6.06 11.93 -13.55
CA ALA A 160 -6.15 11.63 -14.97
C ALA A 160 -6.29 12.93 -15.81
N ASP A 161 -5.55 13.01 -16.91
CA ASP A 161 -5.45 14.22 -17.73
C ASP A 161 -6.80 14.64 -18.32
N PHE A 162 -7.61 13.68 -18.77
CA PHE A 162 -8.96 13.93 -19.33
C PHE A 162 -9.92 14.59 -18.34
N ARG A 163 -9.61 14.55 -17.03
CA ARG A 163 -10.40 15.23 -15.99
C ARG A 163 -9.93 16.66 -15.72
N SER A 164 -8.77 17.06 -16.22
CA SER A 164 -8.23 18.41 -16.06
C SER A 164 -8.73 19.40 -17.14
N GLU A 165 -9.30 18.87 -18.22
CA GLU A 165 -9.88 19.64 -19.33
C GLU A 165 -11.35 20.01 -19.11
N VAL A 166 -12.03 19.40 -18.12
CA VAL A 166 -13.39 19.79 -17.73
C VAL A 166 -13.29 20.91 -16.67
N LYS A 167 -13.10 22.14 -17.14
CA LYS A 167 -13.30 23.36 -16.36
C LYS A 167 -14.50 24.12 -16.89
#